data_AF-A0A949YBP2-F1
#
_entry.id   AF-A0A949YBP2-F1
#
_cell.length_a   1.000
_cell.length_b   1.000
_cell.length_c   1.000
_cell.angle_alpha   90.00
_cell.angle_beta   90.00
_cell.angle_gamma   90.00
#
_symmetry.space_group_name_H-M   'P 1'
#
loop_
_entity.id
_entity.type
_entity.pdbx_description
1 polymer ?
#
loop_
_entity_poly.entity_id
_entity_poly.type
_entity_poly.pdbx_seq_one_letter_code
_entity_poly.pdbx_strand_id
1 'polypeptide(L)' 'MSVRQSIDDAIKTIGLLVSLESKIQEAAELVENALLNDHRVLACGNGGSATDSSHFTAELASRFVNDRQPFPG' A
#
# COMPACT_ATOMS: atom_id res chain seq x y z
N MET A 1 -2.83 5.90 28.33
CA MET A 1 -1.99 5.50 27.19
C MET A 1 -0.77 6.41 27.20
N SER A 2 0.43 5.88 27.41
CA SER A 2 1.67 6.68 27.39
C SER A 2 2.28 6.63 25.98
N VAL A 3 3.08 7.64 25.63
CA VAL A 3 3.83 7.66 24.35
C VAL A 3 4.69 6.40 24.21
N ARG A 4 5.32 5.96 25.30
CA ARG A 4 6.13 4.75 25.32
C ARG A 4 5.31 3.50 24.94
N GLN A 5 4.12 3.35 25.52
CA GLN A 5 3.24 2.22 25.21
C GLN A 5 2.83 2.23 23.73
N SER A 6 2.45 3.39 23.18
CA SER A 6 2.06 3.49 21.76
C SER A 6 3.21 3.12 20.81
N ILE A 7 4.45 3.47 21.15
CA ILE A 7 5.63 3.08 20.37
C ILE A 7 5.86 1.57 20.47
N ASP A 8 5.78 0.99 21.66
CA ASP A 8 5.96 -0.46 21.86
C ASP A 8 4.89 -1.27 21.12
N ASP A 9 3.64 -0.81 21.14
CA ASP A 9 2.53 -1.44 20.40
C ASP A 9 2.72 -1.35 18.88
N ALA A 10 3.22 -0.22 18.37
CA ALA A 10 3.53 -0.05 16.95
C ALA A 10 4.64 -0.99 16.48
N ILE A 11 5.74 -1.09 17.25
CA ILE A 11 6.84 -2.02 16.96
C ILE A 11 6.32 -3.46 16.92
N LYS A 12 5.53 -3.85 17.92
CA LYS A 12 4.93 -5.19 17.97
C LYS A 12 4.05 -5.45 16.75
N THR A 13 3.21 -4.50 16.39
CA THR A 13 2.28 -4.63 15.24
C THR A 13 3.03 -4.73 13.92
N ILE A 14 4.05 -3.90 13.70
CA ILE A 14 4.91 -3.95 12.52
C ILE A 14 5.65 -5.30 12.45
N GLY A 15 6.11 -5.83 13.58
CA GLY A 15 6.74 -7.14 13.65
C GLY A 15 5.85 -8.29 13.16
N LEU A 16 4.52 -8.16 13.28
CA LEU A 16 3.57 -9.18 12.79
C LEU A 16 3.50 -9.21 11.25
N LEU A 17 3.91 -8.15 10.56
CA LEU A 17 3.86 -8.08 9.09
C LEU A 17 4.74 -9.14 8.42
N VAL A 18 5.79 -9.62 9.09
CA VAL A 18 6.63 -10.72 8.60
C VAL A 18 5.79 -11.96 8.29
N SER A 19 4.76 -12.24 9.10
CA SER A 19 3.85 -13.37 8.85
C SER A 19 2.92 -13.18 7.65
N LEU A 20 2.83 -11.97 7.12
CA LEU A 20 1.99 -11.62 5.96
C LEU A 20 2.81 -11.51 4.67
N GLU A 21 4.11 -11.78 4.69
CA GLU A 21 5.01 -11.60 3.54
C GLU A 21 4.47 -12.24 2.25
N SER A 22 4.08 -13.52 2.30
CA SER A 22 3.49 -14.22 1.13
C SER A 22 2.25 -13.50 0.61
N LYS A 23 1.36 -13.06 1.50
CA LYS A 23 0.12 -12.38 1.11
C LYS A 23 0.36 -11.01 0.51
N ILE A 24 1.37 -10.29 1.02
CA ILE A 24 1.78 -8.99 0.47
C ILE A 24 2.37 -9.19 -0.92
N GLN A 25 3.21 -10.21 -1.11
CA GLN A 25 3.78 -10.57 -2.40
C GLN A 25 2.68 -10.94 -3.41
N GLU A 26 1.74 -11.81 -3.02
CA GLU A 26 0.59 -12.18 -3.85
C GLU A 26 -0.25 -10.96 -4.25
N ALA A 27 -0.51 -10.04 -3.32
CA ALA A 27 -1.24 -8.81 -3.61
C ALA A 27 -0.49 -7.89 -4.59
N ALA A 28 0.83 -7.78 -4.44
CA ALA A 28 1.66 -6.99 -5.35
C ALA A 28 1.64 -7.58 -6.77
N GLU A 29 1.76 -8.90 -6.91
CA GLU A 29 1.68 -9.60 -8.20
C GLU A 29 0.31 -9.42 -8.87
N LEU A 30 -0.78 -9.44 -8.09
CA LEU A 30 -2.12 -9.19 -8.64
C LEU A 30 -2.25 -7.76 -9.18
N VAL A 31 -1.74 -6.76 -8.44
CA VAL A 31 -1.73 -5.35 -8.85
C VAL A 31 -0.87 -5.15 -10.09
N GLU A 32 0.33 -5.72 -10.12
CA GLU A 32 1.23 -5.67 -11.27
C GLU A 32 0.57 -6.28 -12.51
N ASN A 33 0.04 -7.49 -12.40
CA ASN A 33 -0.64 -8.16 -13.50
C ASN A 33 -1.83 -7.35 -14.02
N ALA A 34 -2.62 -6.73 -13.15
CA ALA A 34 -3.71 -5.87 -13.58
C ALA A 34 -3.19 -4.68 -14.42
N LEU A 35 -2.19 -3.97 -13.92
CA LEU A 35 -1.65 -2.78 -14.58
C LEU A 35 -0.96 -3.10 -15.92
N LEU A 36 -0.27 -4.25 -16.01
CA LEU A 36 0.38 -4.68 -17.25
C LEU A 36 -0.61 -5.15 -18.32
N ASN A 37 -1.84 -5.51 -17.95
CA ASN A 37 -2.89 -5.95 -18.86
C ASN A 37 -3.96 -4.87 -19.11
N ASP A 38 -3.58 -3.58 -19.03
CA ASP A 38 -4.46 -2.42 -19.25
C ASP A 38 -5.72 -2.40 -18.35
N HIS A 39 -5.65 -3.05 -17.18
CA HIS A 39 -6.68 -2.95 -16.15
C HIS A 39 -6.38 -1.82 -15.16
N ARG A 40 -7.40 -1.47 -14.38
CA ARG A 40 -7.35 -0.37 -13.41
C ARG A 40 -7.32 -0.89 -11.98
N VAL A 41 -6.62 -0.18 -11.11
CA VAL A 41 -6.59 -0.44 -9.67
C VAL A 41 -7.38 0.65 -8.97
N LEU A 42 -8.45 0.26 -8.27
CA LEU A 42 -9.30 1.16 -7.50
C LEU A 42 -9.06 0.93 -6.01
N ALA A 43 -8.79 1.99 -5.26
CA ALA A 43 -8.63 1.95 -3.80
C ALA A 43 -9.67 2.84 -3.12
N CYS A 44 -10.24 2.37 -2.01
CA CYS A 44 -11.19 3.13 -1.21
C CYS A 44 -11.00 2.85 0.29
N GLY A 45 -11.35 3.84 1.11
CA GLY A 45 -11.22 3.77 2.57
C GLY A 45 -12.02 4.88 3.24
N ASN A 46 -12.11 4.83 4.57
CA ASN A 46 -12.85 5.77 5.41
C ASN A 46 -11.92 6.40 6.46
N GLY A 47 -12.06 7.70 6.70
CA GLY A 47 -11.18 8.41 7.65
C GLY A 47 -9.73 8.34 7.21
N GLY A 48 -8.82 7.90 8.10
CA GLY A 48 -7.39 7.78 7.79
C GLY A 48 -7.08 6.91 6.57
N SER A 49 -7.83 5.81 6.37
CA SER A 49 -7.59 4.93 5.22
C SER A 49 -8.05 5.51 3.88
N ALA A 50 -8.86 6.58 3.89
CA ALA A 50 -9.14 7.35 2.68
C ALA A 50 -7.88 8.09 2.20
N THR A 51 -7.11 8.64 3.14
CA THR A 51 -5.81 9.26 2.85
C THR A 51 -4.85 8.23 2.29
N ASP A 52 -4.74 7.05 2.91
CA ASP A 52 -3.88 5.96 2.41
C ASP A 52 -4.29 5.50 1.00
N SER A 53 -5.60 5.37 0.73
CA SER A 53 -6.12 5.03 -0.60
C SER A 53 -5.76 6.09 -1.65
N SER A 54 -5.88 7.36 -1.30
CA SER A 54 -5.52 8.47 -2.18
C SER A 54 -4.00 8.54 -2.42
N HIS A 55 -3.20 8.26 -1.38
CA HIS A 55 -1.76 8.22 -1.47
C HIS A 55 -1.30 7.08 -2.40
N PHE A 56 -1.80 5.88 -2.17
CA PHE A 56 -1.49 4.69 -2.99
C PHE A 56 -1.84 4.91 -4.47
N THR A 57 -3.04 5.43 -4.76
CA THR A 57 -3.45 5.69 -6.14
C THR A 57 -2.65 6.83 -6.78
N ALA A 58 -2.25 7.86 -6.02
CA ALA A 58 -1.39 8.92 -6.51
C ALA A 58 0.02 8.41 -6.86
N GLU A 59 0.60 7.51 -6.07
CA GLU A 59 1.90 6.88 -6.37
C GLU A 59 1.85 6.03 -7.66
N LEU A 60 0.74 5.34 -7.91
CA LEU A 60 0.53 4.58 -9.15
C LEU A 60 0.37 5.50 -10.38
N ALA A 61 -0.50 6.50 -10.28
CA ALA A 61 -0.79 7.47 -11.34
C ALA A 61 0.35 8.47 -11.59
N SER A 62 1.32 8.57 -10.67
CA SER A 62 2.52 9.40 -10.83
C SER A 62 3.79 8.54 -10.77
N ARG A 63 4.60 8.71 -9.72
CA ARG A 63 5.87 8.04 -9.49
C ARG A 63 5.99 7.70 -8.02
N PHE A 64 6.55 6.52 -7.73
CA PHE A 64 6.86 6.09 -6.38
C PHE A 64 8.35 6.29 -6.07
N VAL A 65 9.22 5.35 -6.50
CA VAL A 65 10.67 5.40 -6.26
C VAL A 65 11.46 5.59 -7.55
N ASN A 66 11.25 4.72 -8.54
CA ASN A 66 11.99 4.77 -9.81
C ASN A 66 11.32 5.72 -10.81
N ASP A 67 12.13 6.28 -11.72
CA ASP A 67 11.58 7.00 -12.86
C ASP A 67 10.89 6.02 -13.81
N ARG A 68 9.58 6.17 -13.95
CA ARG A 68 8.74 5.40 -14.87
C ARG A 68 7.63 6.28 -15.44
N GLN A 69 7.05 5.82 -16.54
CA GLN A 69 5.80 6.39 -17.02
C GLN A 69 4.68 6.12 -16.01
N PRO A 70 3.75 7.08 -15.83
CA PRO A 70 2.60 6.91 -14.95
C PRO A 70 1.72 5.75 -15.45
N PHE A 71 1.11 5.01 -14.51
CA PHE A 71 0.10 4.03 -14.88
C PHE A 71 -1.22 4.76 -15.17
N PRO A 72 -2.04 4.26 -16.12
CA PRO A 72 -3.34 4.86 -16.39
C PRO A 72 -4.23 4.78 -15.14
N GLY A 73 -4.87 5.89 -14.79
CA GLY A 73 -5.97 5.93 -13.82
C GLY A 73 -7.25 5.40 -14.43
#